data_AF-A0A2D6M4M0-F1
#
_entry.id   AF-A0A2D6M4M0-F1
#
_cell.length_a   1.000
_cell.length_b   1.000
_cell.length_c   1.000
_cell.angle_alpha   90.00
_cell.angle_beta   90.00
_cell.angle_gamma   90.00
#
_symmetry.space_group_name_H-M   'P 1'
#
loop_
_entity.id
_entity.type
_entity.pdbx_description
1 polymer ?
#
loop_
_entity_poly.entity_id
_entity_poly.type
_entity_poly.pdbx_seq_one_letter_code
_entity_poly.pdbx_strand_id
1 'polypeptide(L)'
;MIRRLLVFSTVLVALLSLISAPASADHGVAHNGETGDVSKTEGLAQDDVVTVTGHGYEPGATLTVVQCFVFPAAGPADCELSNYGQYTAEVGADGSASIDYAVNVVEGRCDATTPCFIVVSDGIGPAANAVGTEVTFAGGAPATTTAPTTTAEPTDTTATSAMTGDVSKTEGLAQDDVVTVTGHGYEPGATLTVVQCFVFPATGPA
;
A
#
# COMPACT_ATOMS: atom_id res chain seq x y z
N MET A 1 -53.10 -44.62 34.72
CA MET A 1 -53.27 -45.00 33.30
C MET A 1 -53.22 -43.73 32.45
N ILE A 2 -52.59 -43.80 31.27
CA ILE A 2 -52.37 -42.74 30.24
C ILE A 2 -51.21 -41.80 30.63
N ARG A 3 -49.95 -41.89 30.16
CA ARG A 3 -49.27 -42.24 28.87
C ARG A 3 -49.34 -41.12 27.81
N ARG A 4 -48.13 -40.66 27.41
CA ARG A 4 -47.74 -39.75 26.29
C ARG A 4 -47.57 -38.27 26.75
N LEU A 5 -46.54 -37.51 26.38
CA LEU A 5 -45.60 -37.61 25.26
C LEU A 5 -44.14 -37.36 25.69
N LEU A 6 -43.24 -38.16 25.12
CA LEU A 6 -41.84 -37.82 24.91
C LEU A 6 -41.76 -36.72 23.85
N VAL A 7 -41.25 -35.55 24.22
CA VAL A 7 -40.76 -34.56 23.25
C VAL A 7 -39.25 -34.70 23.24
N PHE A 8 -38.75 -35.32 22.17
CA PHE A 8 -37.35 -35.34 21.80
C PHE A 8 -36.89 -33.89 21.59
N SER A 9 -36.27 -33.29 22.61
CA SER A 9 -35.59 -32.01 22.44
C SER A 9 -34.26 -32.29 21.76
N THR A 10 -34.31 -32.22 20.44
CA THR A 10 -33.19 -32.25 19.52
C THR A 10 -32.13 -31.23 19.91
N VAL A 11 -30.93 -31.72 20.19
CA VAL A 11 -29.64 -31.18 19.75
C VAL A 11 -29.51 -29.66 19.82
N LEU A 12 -29.03 -29.14 20.95
CA LEU A 12 -28.33 -27.86 21.00
C LEU A 12 -26.89 -28.11 21.43
N VAL A 13 -26.12 -28.74 20.53
CA VAL A 13 -24.66 -28.68 20.58
C VAL A 13 -24.28 -27.32 20.00
N ALA A 14 -24.36 -26.28 20.82
CA ALA A 14 -23.70 -25.03 20.52
C ALA A 14 -22.19 -25.28 20.68
N LEU A 15 -21.57 -25.74 19.59
CA LEU A 15 -20.14 -25.59 19.39
C LEU A 15 -19.84 -24.10 19.55
N LEU A 16 -19.32 -23.70 20.72
CA LEU A 16 -18.41 -22.57 20.77
C LEU A 16 -17.17 -23.00 19.96
N SER A 17 -17.27 -22.89 18.64
CA SER A 17 -16.11 -22.77 17.78
C SER A 17 -15.38 -21.52 18.26
N LEU A 18 -14.35 -21.75 19.09
CA LEU A 18 -13.29 -20.79 19.31
C LEU A 18 -12.81 -20.38 17.92
N ILE A 19 -13.23 -19.21 17.46
CA ILE A 19 -12.55 -18.49 16.39
C ILE A 19 -11.25 -18.02 17.05
N SER A 20 -10.29 -18.92 17.15
CA SER A 20 -8.90 -18.54 17.24
C SER A 20 -8.57 -17.90 15.89
N ALA A 21 -8.87 -16.60 15.77
CA ALA A 21 -8.17 -15.77 14.82
C ALA A 21 -6.68 -16.01 15.08
N PRO A 22 -5.86 -16.25 14.04
CA PRO A 22 -4.43 -16.17 14.25
C PRO A 22 -4.18 -14.77 14.83
N ALA A 23 -3.61 -14.71 16.03
CA ALA A 23 -2.99 -13.49 16.50
C ALA A 23 -1.81 -13.25 15.57
N SER A 24 -2.09 -12.64 14.41
CA SER A 24 -1.10 -11.88 13.66
C SER A 24 -0.49 -10.95 14.70
N ALA A 25 0.81 -11.06 14.91
CA ALA A 25 1.51 -10.18 15.82
C ALA A 25 1.13 -8.74 15.46
N ASP A 26 0.48 -8.06 16.39
CA ASP A 26 -0.09 -6.73 16.26
C ASP A 26 1.04 -5.72 16.10
N HIS A 27 1.55 -5.61 14.87
CA HIS A 27 2.53 -4.61 14.45
C HIS A 27 1.84 -3.34 13.93
N GLY A 28 0.50 -3.28 14.03
CA GLY A 28 -0.32 -2.15 13.63
C GLY A 28 -0.41 -1.14 14.77
N VAL A 29 0.09 0.08 14.55
CA VAL A 29 -0.14 1.20 15.47
C VAL A 29 -1.28 2.04 14.92
N ALA A 30 -2.39 2.07 15.65
CA ALA A 30 -3.54 2.91 15.30
C ALA A 30 -3.34 4.35 15.77
N HIS A 31 -3.76 5.30 14.94
CA HIS A 31 -3.81 6.72 15.29
C HIS A 31 -5.11 7.08 16.03
N ASN A 32 -6.29 6.57 15.60
CA ASN A 32 -7.59 6.93 16.17
C ASN A 32 -8.56 5.75 16.40
N GLY A 33 -8.04 4.55 16.70
CA GLY A 33 -8.84 3.37 17.09
C GLY A 33 -9.27 2.47 15.93
N GLU A 34 -8.87 2.80 14.70
CA GLU A 34 -8.95 1.94 13.53
C GLU A 34 -8.00 0.75 13.68
N THR A 35 -8.22 -0.30 12.89
CA THR A 35 -7.31 -1.45 12.83
C THR A 35 -6.96 -1.76 11.39
N GLY A 36 -5.86 -2.47 11.18
CA GLY A 36 -5.41 -2.85 9.86
C GLY A 36 -4.71 -4.20 9.88
N ASP A 37 -4.86 -4.93 8.78
CA ASP A 37 -4.23 -6.21 8.55
C ASP A 37 -3.38 -6.15 7.28
N VAL A 38 -2.18 -6.72 7.34
CA VAL A 38 -1.32 -6.93 6.17
C VAL A 38 -1.00 -8.43 6.09
N SER A 39 -1.35 -9.04 4.96
CA SER A 39 -1.25 -10.50 4.74
C SER A 39 0.14 -11.09 4.94
N LYS A 40 1.20 -10.28 4.77
CA LYS A 40 2.61 -10.63 5.03
C LYS A 40 3.37 -9.38 5.47
N THR A 41 4.07 -9.44 6.60
CA THR A 41 4.82 -8.31 7.16
C THR A 41 6.32 -8.55 7.25
N GLU A 42 6.80 -9.77 7.05
CA GLU A 42 8.23 -10.11 7.21
C GLU A 42 8.77 -10.85 6.00
N GLY A 43 10.08 -10.72 5.79
CA GLY A 43 10.77 -11.40 4.68
C GLY A 43 10.19 -11.03 3.32
N LEU A 44 9.73 -9.78 3.18
CA LEU A 44 9.23 -9.24 1.92
C LEU A 44 10.37 -9.10 0.92
N ALA A 45 10.04 -9.23 -0.36
CA ALA A 45 10.91 -8.90 -1.47
C ALA A 45 10.37 -7.69 -2.25
N GLN A 46 11.21 -7.11 -3.09
CA GLN A 46 10.78 -6.14 -4.09
C GLN A 46 9.60 -6.71 -4.89
N ASP A 47 8.55 -5.90 -5.08
CA ASP A 47 7.34 -6.21 -5.85
C ASP A 47 6.46 -7.32 -5.26
N ASP A 48 6.73 -7.77 -4.02
CA ASP A 48 5.79 -8.61 -3.30
C ASP A 48 4.45 -7.86 -3.19
N VAL A 49 3.36 -8.54 -3.55
CA VAL A 49 2.01 -8.01 -3.40
C VAL A 49 1.44 -8.51 -2.09
N VAL A 50 1.03 -7.59 -1.23
CA VAL A 50 0.36 -7.87 0.03
C VAL A 50 -1.07 -7.38 -0.02
N THR A 51 -2.01 -8.22 0.39
CA THR A 51 -3.37 -7.76 0.69
C THR A 51 -3.33 -6.97 1.98
N VAL A 52 -3.84 -5.74 1.92
CA VAL A 52 -3.95 -4.78 3.02
C VAL A 52 -5.42 -4.51 3.26
N THR A 53 -5.87 -4.65 4.50
CA THR A 53 -7.26 -4.39 4.89
C THR A 53 -7.29 -3.37 6.02
N GLY A 54 -8.09 -2.32 5.87
CA GLY A 54 -8.38 -1.36 6.94
C GLY A 54 -9.79 -1.55 7.48
N HIS A 55 -9.98 -1.35 8.78
CA HIS A 55 -11.27 -1.49 9.46
C HIS A 55 -11.58 -0.32 10.40
N GLY A 56 -12.86 -0.04 10.58
CA GLY A 56 -13.34 1.03 11.47
C GLY A 56 -13.38 2.40 10.82
N TYR A 57 -13.29 2.45 9.49
CA TYR A 57 -13.36 3.69 8.72
C TYR A 57 -14.79 4.04 8.35
N GLU A 58 -15.04 5.31 8.05
CA GLU A 58 -16.37 5.79 7.66
C GLU A 58 -16.80 5.16 6.32
N PRO A 59 -17.98 4.53 6.23
CA PRO A 59 -18.50 3.98 4.97
C PRO A 59 -18.60 5.02 3.86
N GLY A 60 -18.17 4.64 2.64
CA GLY A 60 -18.12 5.54 1.48
C GLY A 60 -16.96 6.54 1.49
N ALA A 61 -16.11 6.55 2.53
CA ALA A 61 -14.85 7.28 2.49
C ALA A 61 -13.86 6.62 1.51
N THR A 62 -12.83 7.36 1.10
CA THR A 62 -11.71 6.82 0.33
C THR A 62 -10.57 6.47 1.29
N LEU A 63 -10.19 5.20 1.35
CA LEU A 63 -8.93 4.80 1.96
C LEU A 63 -7.79 4.89 0.98
N THR A 64 -6.64 5.24 1.52
CA THR A 64 -5.35 5.27 0.87
C THR A 64 -4.46 4.22 1.52
N VAL A 65 -3.70 3.49 0.72
CA VAL A 65 -2.66 2.57 1.17
C VAL A 65 -1.34 3.03 0.56
N VAL A 66 -0.32 3.20 1.42
CA VAL A 66 0.99 3.69 1.01
C VAL A 66 2.08 3.14 1.93
N GLN A 67 3.25 2.88 1.37
CA GLN A 67 4.45 2.53 2.12
C GLN A 67 5.10 3.79 2.69
N CYS A 68 5.26 3.87 4.01
CA CYS A 68 5.91 4.97 4.70
C CYS A 68 7.17 4.53 5.45
N PHE A 69 8.16 5.41 5.47
CA PHE A 69 9.44 5.19 6.15
C PHE A 69 9.36 5.48 7.64
N VAL A 70 8.36 6.25 8.06
CA VAL A 70 8.06 6.58 9.45
C VAL A 70 6.55 6.57 9.67
N PHE A 71 6.14 6.28 10.90
CA PHE A 71 4.74 6.37 11.32
C PHE A 71 4.64 6.96 12.74
N PRO A 72 3.68 7.87 13.02
CA PRO A 72 2.74 8.47 12.09
C PRO A 72 3.44 9.37 11.05
N ALA A 73 2.98 9.32 9.81
CA ALA A 73 3.51 10.15 8.73
C ALA A 73 3.03 11.60 8.92
N ALA A 74 3.96 12.56 8.94
CA ALA A 74 3.65 13.99 9.02
C ALA A 74 3.26 14.56 7.65
N GLY A 75 3.77 13.97 6.57
CA GLY A 75 3.44 14.37 5.20
C GLY A 75 3.98 13.42 4.14
N PRO A 76 3.83 13.76 2.85
CA PRO A 76 4.15 12.85 1.74
C PRO A 76 5.64 12.49 1.63
N ALA A 77 6.55 13.32 2.14
CA ALA A 77 7.99 13.03 2.15
C ALA A 77 8.38 11.87 3.08
N ASP A 78 7.49 11.52 4.01
CA ASP A 78 7.66 10.39 4.91
C ASP A 78 7.30 9.07 4.23
N CYS A 79 6.84 9.10 2.97
CA CYS A 79 6.35 7.93 2.27
C CYS A 79 6.98 7.73 0.89
N GLU A 80 6.99 6.48 0.44
CA GLU A 80 7.48 6.07 -0.87
C GLU A 80 6.37 6.28 -1.90
N LEU A 81 6.45 7.40 -2.63
CA LEU A 81 5.48 7.76 -3.66
C LEU A 81 6.05 7.70 -5.08
N SER A 82 7.33 7.38 -5.24
CA SER A 82 8.04 7.53 -6.51
C SER A 82 7.90 6.32 -7.42
N ASN A 83 7.79 5.10 -6.86
CA ASN A 83 7.61 3.88 -7.66
C ASN A 83 6.13 3.53 -7.85
N TYR A 84 5.45 3.13 -6.77
CA TYR A 84 4.05 2.66 -6.84
C TYR A 84 3.03 3.72 -6.43
N GLY A 85 3.46 4.80 -5.77
CA GLY A 85 2.54 5.83 -5.29
C GLY A 85 1.62 5.30 -4.18
N GLN A 86 0.43 5.90 -4.10
CA GLN A 86 -0.64 5.52 -3.19
C GLN A 86 -1.75 4.78 -3.93
N TYR A 87 -2.31 3.75 -3.32
CA TYR A 87 -3.44 3.00 -3.87
C TYR A 87 -4.69 3.41 -3.11
N THR A 88 -5.87 3.33 -3.75
CA THR A 88 -7.12 3.74 -3.11
C THR A 88 -8.24 2.71 -3.25
N ALA A 89 -9.11 2.67 -2.24
CA ALA A 89 -10.36 1.92 -2.28
C ALA A 89 -11.45 2.68 -1.52
N GLU A 90 -12.69 2.46 -1.94
CA GLU A 90 -13.86 2.94 -1.22
C GLU A 90 -14.15 2.02 -0.03
N VAL A 91 -14.46 2.60 1.12
CA VAL A 91 -14.86 1.87 2.32
C VAL A 91 -16.26 1.30 2.15
N GLY A 92 -16.39 0.00 2.34
CA GLY A 92 -17.67 -0.70 2.31
C GLY A 92 -18.61 -0.30 3.43
N ALA A 93 -19.86 -0.74 3.34
CA ALA A 93 -20.89 -0.46 4.35
C ALA A 93 -20.58 -1.04 5.74
N ASP A 94 -19.64 -1.99 5.82
CA ASP A 94 -19.16 -2.59 7.07
C ASP A 94 -17.99 -1.81 7.70
N GLY A 95 -17.58 -0.68 7.11
CA GLY A 95 -16.48 0.14 7.59
C GLY A 95 -15.10 -0.43 7.27
N SER A 96 -15.01 -1.33 6.27
CA SER A 96 -13.76 -1.93 5.83
C SER A 96 -13.46 -1.69 4.35
N ALA A 97 -12.18 -1.69 3.97
CA ALA A 97 -11.75 -1.79 2.58
C ALA A 97 -10.49 -2.65 2.48
N SER A 98 -10.34 -3.34 1.35
CA SER A 98 -9.18 -4.19 1.09
C SER A 98 -8.56 -3.86 -0.27
N ILE A 99 -7.22 -3.82 -0.32
CA ILE A 99 -6.44 -3.49 -1.51
C ILE A 99 -5.23 -4.42 -1.59
N ASP A 100 -4.91 -4.89 -2.78
CA ASP A 100 -3.61 -5.53 -3.05
C ASP A 100 -2.57 -4.45 -3.36
N TYR A 101 -1.54 -4.35 -2.52
CA TYR A 101 -0.50 -3.32 -2.58
C TYR A 101 0.86 -3.95 -2.87
N ALA A 102 1.57 -3.43 -3.87
CA ALA A 102 2.93 -3.85 -4.19
C ALA A 102 3.94 -3.08 -3.32
N VAL A 103 4.79 -3.80 -2.59
CA VAL A 103 5.83 -3.19 -1.74
C VAL A 103 7.11 -2.93 -2.51
N ASN A 104 7.86 -1.90 -2.09
CA ASN A 104 9.08 -1.45 -2.76
C ASN A 104 10.26 -1.45 -1.79
N VAL A 105 11.36 -2.09 -2.17
CA VAL A 105 12.63 -1.95 -1.44
C VAL A 105 13.20 -0.56 -1.75
N VAL A 106 13.46 0.21 -0.70
CA VAL A 106 14.14 1.51 -0.79
C VAL A 106 15.42 1.43 0.03
N GLU A 107 16.56 1.39 -0.65
CA GLU A 107 17.87 1.28 -0.01
C GLU A 107 18.08 2.38 1.04
N GLY A 108 18.44 1.96 2.26
CA GLY A 108 18.68 2.80 3.42
C GLY A 108 17.44 3.34 4.11
N ARG A 109 16.23 2.99 3.66
CA ARG A 109 14.97 3.54 4.22
C ARG A 109 13.83 2.55 4.42
N CYS A 110 13.77 1.50 3.62
CA CYS A 110 12.76 0.45 3.67
C CYS A 110 13.37 -0.78 3.00
N ASP A 111 14.26 -1.45 3.72
CA ASP A 111 15.08 -2.54 3.20
C ASP A 111 15.32 -3.62 4.25
N ALA A 112 16.21 -4.56 3.96
CA ALA A 112 16.53 -5.67 4.84
C ALA A 112 17.08 -5.28 6.22
N THR A 113 17.58 -4.05 6.37
CA THR A 113 18.19 -3.52 7.58
C THR A 113 17.35 -2.44 8.24
N THR A 114 16.43 -1.84 7.48
CA THR A 114 15.62 -0.71 7.90
C THR A 114 14.13 -1.06 7.72
N PRO A 115 13.41 -1.39 8.82
CA PRO A 115 11.97 -1.59 8.75
C PRO A 115 11.26 -0.28 8.35
N CYS A 116 10.06 -0.44 7.83
CA CYS A 116 9.18 0.63 7.36
C CYS A 116 7.73 0.22 7.64
N PHE A 117 6.76 1.01 7.18
CA PHE A 117 5.35 0.82 7.49
C PHE A 117 4.52 0.73 6.22
N ILE A 118 3.54 -0.17 6.20
CA ILE A 118 2.41 -0.08 5.28
C ILE A 118 1.30 0.66 6.03
N VAL A 119 0.91 1.82 5.51
CA VAL A 119 -0.04 2.72 6.14
C VAL A 119 -1.36 2.68 5.40
N VAL A 120 -2.43 2.41 6.13
CA VAL A 120 -3.82 2.58 5.67
C VAL A 120 -4.36 3.86 6.31
N SER A 121 -4.92 4.78 5.51
CA SER A 121 -5.35 6.09 6.00
C SER A 121 -6.49 6.68 5.19
N ASP A 122 -7.38 7.45 5.83
CA ASP A 122 -8.43 8.23 5.16
C ASP A 122 -7.98 9.65 4.73
N GLY A 123 -6.70 9.96 4.91
CA GLY A 123 -6.10 11.25 4.53
C GLY A 123 -4.58 11.30 4.69
N ILE A 124 -4.01 12.50 4.53
CA ILE A 124 -2.57 12.75 4.77
C ILE A 124 -2.41 13.78 5.88
N GLY A 125 -1.48 13.52 6.80
CA GLY A 125 -1.10 14.43 7.87
C GLY A 125 -1.70 14.05 9.23
N PRO A 126 -1.41 14.83 10.28
CA PRO A 126 -1.63 14.45 11.68
C PRO A 126 -3.10 14.39 12.11
N ALA A 127 -4.03 14.82 11.25
CA ALA A 127 -5.46 14.75 11.51
C ALA A 127 -6.12 13.50 10.88
N ALA A 128 -5.38 12.77 10.05
CA ALA A 128 -5.90 11.59 9.37
C ALA A 128 -6.07 10.42 10.35
N ASN A 129 -7.09 9.62 10.11
CA ASN A 129 -7.24 8.34 10.77
C ASN A 129 -6.36 7.34 10.03
N ALA A 130 -5.37 6.78 10.72
CA ALA A 130 -4.37 5.95 10.09
C ALA A 130 -3.93 4.79 10.95
N VAL A 131 -3.60 3.68 10.30
CA VAL A 131 -2.94 2.53 10.93
C VAL A 131 -1.66 2.26 10.16
N GLY A 132 -0.53 2.26 10.86
CA GLY A 132 0.76 1.88 10.31
C GLY A 132 1.13 0.48 10.76
N THR A 133 1.31 -0.45 9.83
CA THR A 133 1.80 -1.80 10.11
C THR A 133 3.27 -1.89 9.77
N GLU A 134 4.13 -2.16 10.75
CA GLU A 134 5.56 -2.34 10.49
C GLU A 134 5.82 -3.57 9.60
N VAL A 135 6.72 -3.41 8.63
CA VAL A 135 7.14 -4.47 7.70
C VAL A 135 8.66 -4.53 7.56
N THR A 136 9.18 -5.74 7.32
CA THR A 136 10.60 -6.03 7.11
C THR A 136 10.84 -6.78 5.81
N PHE A 137 11.94 -6.44 5.14
CA PHE A 137 12.37 -7.11 3.92
C PHE A 137 13.38 -8.21 4.22
N ALA A 138 13.41 -9.23 3.36
CA ALA A 138 14.40 -10.29 3.46
C ALA A 138 15.80 -9.73 3.17
N GLY A 139 16.77 -10.07 4.02
CA GLY A 139 18.18 -9.90 3.71
C GLY A 139 18.56 -10.65 2.46
N GLY A 140 18.85 -9.93 1.39
CA GLY A 140 19.59 -10.50 0.27
C GLY A 140 20.98 -10.89 0.78
N ALA A 141 21.40 -12.14 0.56
CA ALA A 141 22.83 -12.36 0.39
C ALA A 141 23.29 -11.36 -0.70
N PRO A 142 24.42 -10.65 -0.53
CA PRO A 142 24.89 -9.70 -1.52
C PRO A 142 24.81 -10.37 -2.88
N ALA A 143 24.14 -9.74 -3.86
CA ALA A 143 24.16 -10.20 -5.23
C ALA A 143 25.63 -10.29 -5.63
N THR A 144 26.19 -11.50 -5.55
CA THR A 144 27.56 -11.74 -5.93
C THR A 144 27.51 -11.81 -7.43
N THR A 145 27.62 -10.63 -8.06
CA THR A 145 27.86 -10.50 -9.48
C THR A 145 29.18 -11.20 -9.79
N THR A 146 29.10 -12.50 -10.03
CA THR A 146 30.18 -13.23 -10.66
C THR A 146 30.06 -12.88 -12.13
N ALA A 147 30.81 -11.88 -12.57
CA ALA A 147 30.85 -11.49 -13.97
C ALA A 147 31.29 -12.70 -14.82
N PRO A 148 30.49 -13.21 -15.77
CA PRO A 148 31.03 -14.06 -16.80
C PRO A 148 31.85 -13.18 -17.74
N THR A 149 33.16 -13.39 -17.79
CA THR A 149 34.00 -12.82 -18.83
C THR A 149 33.62 -13.48 -20.15
N THR A 150 32.84 -12.78 -20.99
CA THR A 150 32.76 -13.10 -22.42
C THR A 150 32.65 -11.80 -23.19
N THR A 151 33.73 -11.47 -23.88
CA THR A 151 33.78 -10.41 -24.88
C THR A 151 32.86 -10.78 -26.04
N ALA A 152 31.77 -10.02 -26.19
CA ALA A 152 31.05 -9.87 -27.45
C ALA A 152 30.69 -8.38 -27.63
N GLU A 153 30.93 -7.91 -28.85
CA GLU A 153 30.84 -6.55 -29.37
C GLU A 153 29.41 -5.93 -29.26
N PRO A 154 29.26 -4.59 -29.16
CA PRO A 154 27.96 -3.98 -28.89
C PRO A 154 27.19 -3.74 -30.18
N THR A 155 26.00 -4.33 -30.30
CA THR A 155 24.91 -3.77 -31.09
C THR A 155 23.62 -4.38 -30.56
N ASP A 156 22.81 -3.64 -29.82
CA ASP A 156 21.59 -3.10 -30.42
C ASP A 156 20.92 -2.06 -29.50
N THR A 157 20.27 -1.12 -30.17
CA THR A 157 19.72 0.12 -29.61
C THR A 157 18.55 -0.20 -28.69
N THR A 158 18.71 -0.06 -27.38
CA THR A 158 17.54 0.17 -26.51
C THR A 158 17.11 1.61 -26.74
N ALA A 159 16.10 1.79 -27.58
CA ALA A 159 15.34 3.02 -27.58
C ALA A 159 14.69 3.16 -26.21
N THR A 160 15.28 4.00 -25.35
CA THR A 160 14.55 4.65 -24.27
C THR A 160 13.37 5.36 -24.93
N SER A 161 12.19 4.76 -24.89
CA SER A 161 10.97 5.53 -25.12
C SER A 161 10.90 6.53 -23.99
N ALA A 162 11.31 7.77 -24.27
CA ALA A 162 11.16 8.86 -23.33
C ALA A 162 9.65 9.04 -23.11
N MET A 163 9.16 8.62 -21.95
CA MET A 163 7.82 9.01 -21.52
C MET A 163 7.81 10.52 -21.39
N THR A 164 6.81 11.16 -21.99
CA THR A 164 6.63 12.62 -21.90
C THR A 164 5.23 12.93 -21.39
N GLY A 165 5.04 14.11 -20.84
CA GLY A 165 3.74 14.56 -20.35
C GLY A 165 3.49 16.02 -20.73
N ASP A 166 2.26 16.32 -21.12
CA ASP A 166 1.78 17.68 -21.38
C ASP A 166 0.67 18.03 -20.39
N VAL A 167 0.66 19.28 -19.92
CA VAL A 167 -0.41 19.82 -19.08
C VAL A 167 -1.02 21.01 -19.81
N SER A 168 -2.35 21.04 -19.96
CA SER A 168 -3.05 22.05 -20.76
C SER A 168 -2.85 23.49 -20.27
N LYS A 169 -2.49 23.68 -19.00
CA LYS A 169 -2.21 24.98 -18.38
C LYS A 169 -1.31 24.78 -17.15
N THR A 170 -0.21 25.52 -17.07
CA THR A 170 0.79 25.42 -15.99
C THR A 170 0.95 26.70 -15.17
N GLU A 171 0.39 27.82 -15.63
CA GLU A 171 0.52 29.13 -14.99
C GLU A 171 -0.83 29.82 -14.86
N GLY A 172 -0.96 30.73 -13.87
CA GLY A 172 -2.18 31.51 -13.64
C GLY A 172 -3.41 30.64 -13.34
N LEU A 173 -3.21 29.51 -12.68
CA LEU A 173 -4.28 28.63 -12.22
C LEU A 173 -4.99 29.26 -11.02
N ALA A 174 -6.32 29.23 -11.03
CA ALA A 174 -7.15 29.57 -9.89
C ALA A 174 -7.65 28.30 -9.20
N GLN A 175 -8.18 28.46 -7.98
CA GLN A 175 -8.90 27.39 -7.29
C GLN A 175 -10.02 26.86 -8.21
N ASP A 176 -10.11 25.53 -8.30
CA ASP A 176 -11.09 24.78 -9.11
C ASP A 176 -10.88 24.85 -10.64
N ASP A 177 -9.75 25.38 -11.12
CA ASP A 177 -9.37 25.25 -12.53
C ASP A 177 -9.17 23.77 -12.91
N VAL A 178 -9.81 23.32 -13.99
CA VAL A 178 -9.62 21.98 -14.54
C VAL A 178 -8.49 22.00 -15.55
N VAL A 179 -7.47 21.16 -15.33
CA VAL A 179 -6.36 20.94 -16.28
C VAL A 179 -6.44 19.55 -16.88
N THR A 180 -6.08 19.43 -18.16
CA THR A 180 -5.92 18.14 -18.83
C THR A 180 -4.45 17.75 -18.79
N VAL A 181 -4.17 16.54 -18.31
CA VAL A 181 -2.83 15.94 -18.31
C VAL A 181 -2.82 14.82 -19.34
N THR A 182 -1.88 14.91 -20.29
CA THR A 182 -1.72 13.91 -21.35
C THR A 182 -0.35 13.26 -21.21
N GLY A 183 -0.32 11.95 -21.01
CA GLY A 183 0.91 11.17 -20.99
C GLY A 183 1.18 10.49 -22.34
N HIS A 184 2.43 10.50 -22.79
CA HIS A 184 2.88 9.85 -24.03
C HIS A 184 3.92 8.77 -23.72
N GLY A 185 3.96 7.73 -24.57
CA GLY A 185 4.95 6.65 -24.44
C GLY A 185 4.57 5.55 -23.45
N TYR A 186 3.34 5.53 -22.94
CA TYR A 186 2.81 4.48 -22.07
C TYR A 186 2.31 3.29 -22.89
N GLU A 187 2.42 2.08 -22.32
CA GLU A 187 1.89 0.87 -22.94
C GLU A 187 0.34 0.92 -23.03
N PRO A 188 -0.26 0.51 -24.16
CA PRO A 188 -1.71 0.47 -24.28
C PRO A 188 -2.36 -0.42 -23.21
N GLY A 189 -3.29 0.15 -22.44
CA GLY A 189 -3.98 -0.54 -21.34
C GLY A 189 -3.36 -0.33 -19.96
N ALA A 190 -2.23 0.39 -19.87
CA ALA A 190 -1.68 0.81 -18.59
C ALA A 190 -2.62 1.80 -17.87
N THR A 191 -2.74 1.66 -16.55
CA THR A 191 -3.41 2.63 -15.68
C THR A 191 -2.46 3.80 -15.42
N LEU A 192 -2.97 5.03 -15.55
CA LEU A 192 -2.20 6.25 -15.28
C LEU A 192 -2.73 6.91 -14.01
N THR A 193 -1.83 7.26 -13.10
CA THR A 193 -2.14 8.04 -11.89
C THR A 193 -1.65 9.47 -12.09
N VAL A 194 -2.53 10.44 -11.89
CA VAL A 194 -2.18 11.88 -11.94
C VAL A 194 -2.08 12.40 -10.51
N VAL A 195 -0.89 12.90 -10.15
CA VAL A 195 -0.61 13.45 -8.81
C VAL A 195 -0.27 14.93 -8.95
N GLN A 196 -0.83 15.77 -8.08
CA GLN A 196 -0.46 17.17 -7.95
C GLN A 196 0.62 17.32 -6.88
N CYS A 197 1.85 17.68 -7.28
CA CYS A 197 2.99 17.88 -6.39
C CYS A 197 3.33 19.36 -6.25
N PHE A 198 3.82 19.77 -5.07
CA PHE A 198 4.29 21.15 -4.84
C PHE A 198 5.72 21.42 -5.39
N VAL A 199 6.56 20.38 -5.60
CA VAL A 199 7.94 20.46 -6.15
C VAL A 199 8.26 19.20 -6.99
N PHE A 200 8.93 19.36 -8.14
CA PHE A 200 9.46 18.26 -8.97
C PHE A 200 10.76 18.64 -9.71
N PRO A 201 11.78 17.75 -9.80
CA PRO A 201 11.90 16.50 -9.05
C PRO A 201 12.07 16.82 -7.56
N ALA A 202 11.67 15.89 -6.68
CA ALA A 202 11.87 16.06 -5.25
C ALA A 202 13.39 16.06 -4.95
N THR A 203 14.01 17.23 -4.90
CA THR A 203 15.38 17.37 -4.43
C THR A 203 15.35 17.34 -2.91
N GLY A 204 15.91 16.29 -2.29
CA GLY A 204 16.06 16.19 -0.84
C GLY A 204 16.88 17.36 -0.23
N PRO A 205 16.83 17.57 1.10
CA PRO A 205 17.53 18.68 1.73
C PRO A 205 19.05 18.44 1.78
N ALA A 206 19.80 19.55 1.70
CA ALA A 206 21.24 19.65 1.94
C ALA A 206 21.58 19.66 3.44
#